data_AF-K2GYH9-F1
#
_entry.id   AF-K2GYH9-F1
#
_cell.length_a   1.000
_cell.length_b   1.000
_cell.length_c   1.000
_cell.angle_alpha   90.00
_cell.angle_beta   90.00
_cell.angle_gamma   90.00
#
_symmetry.space_group_name_H-M   'P 1'
#
loop_
_entity.id
_entity.type
_entity.pdbx_description
1 polymer ?
#
loop_
_entity_poly.entity_id
_entity_poly.type
_entity_poly.pdbx_seq_one_letter_code
_entity_poly.pdbx_strand_id
1 'polypeptide(L)'
;MKNKLIALLVVILIFIIGISVVKYNSLNKEGEIKKNAESTNVSPEKVVDKNSKDDAENQLIKNNSNKPLTDADYMQIWKCEKIKDATAKTICEKEDEKSSIWTFTNIRQCETLKYLKSYCKDKFYFETAMIKLDPIYCSSIAESRLQVTCKDNINYKNALSSWNQEACKSITSDLNLQKTCISKTELIKTEISQANKESEIFKTATSTNNYNLCVNLKELWKIVDCIAPIVTKNKDISICSKVFPTKENQDRCYNLLSVDYDRMMIQDAYSTKNLSLCDKLYNKTSIAQCKSMKF
;
A
#
# COMPACT_ATOMS: atom_id res chain seq x y z
N MET A 1 35.30 -29.97 8.08
CA MET A 1 34.30 -28.91 8.41
C MET A 1 34.73 -27.51 7.99
N LYS A 2 36.03 -27.15 8.05
CA LYS A 2 36.53 -25.80 7.66
C LYS A 2 36.16 -25.37 6.23
N ASN A 3 36.22 -26.27 5.24
CA ASN A 3 35.93 -25.91 3.84
C ASN A 3 34.45 -25.57 3.56
N LYS A 4 33.50 -26.12 4.34
CA LYS A 4 32.07 -25.81 4.18
C LYS A 4 31.72 -24.42 4.74
N LEU A 5 32.41 -23.98 5.79
CA LEU A 5 32.23 -22.64 6.38
C LEU A 5 32.77 -21.55 5.46
N ILE A 6 33.92 -21.81 4.81
CA ILE A 6 34.52 -20.88 3.84
C ILE A 6 33.60 -20.73 2.61
N ALA A 7 33.01 -21.81 2.10
CA ALA A 7 32.07 -21.74 0.99
C ALA A 7 30.81 -20.92 1.33
N LEU A 8 30.26 -21.08 2.54
CA LEU A 8 29.10 -20.32 2.99
C LEU A 8 29.41 -18.81 3.10
N LEU A 9 30.59 -18.47 3.64
CA LEU A 9 31.03 -17.07 3.78
C LEU A 9 31.24 -16.41 2.42
N VAL A 10 31.80 -17.13 1.44
CA VAL A 10 31.99 -16.61 0.07
C VAL A 10 30.64 -16.33 -0.62
N VAL A 11 29.65 -17.20 -0.45
CA VAL A 11 28.30 -16.99 -1.01
C VAL A 11 27.63 -15.76 -0.41
N ILE A 12 27.74 -15.56 0.91
CA ILE A 12 27.18 -14.39 1.60
C ILE A 12 27.86 -13.10 1.10
N LEU A 13 29.19 -13.12 0.93
CA LEU A 13 29.95 -11.96 0.47
C LEU A 13 29.59 -11.57 -0.97
N ILE A 14 29.41 -12.55 -1.86
CA ILE A 14 28.95 -12.32 -3.24
C ILE A 14 27.53 -11.74 -3.25
N PHE A 15 26.65 -12.23 -2.37
CA PHE A 15 25.28 -11.71 -2.26
C PHE A 15 25.24 -10.25 -1.78
N ILE A 16 26.06 -9.88 -0.81
CA ILE A 16 26.15 -8.51 -0.29
C ILE A 16 26.71 -7.55 -1.34
N ILE A 17 27.74 -7.97 -2.09
CA ILE A 17 28.31 -7.17 -3.19
C ILE A 17 27.29 -7.02 -4.33
N GLY A 18 26.60 -8.11 -4.70
CA GLY A 18 25.57 -8.10 -5.74
C GLY A 18 24.41 -7.14 -5.43
N ILE A 19 23.89 -7.16 -4.20
CA ILE A 19 22.84 -6.23 -3.75
C ILE A 19 23.34 -4.77 -3.76
N SER A 20 24.60 -4.55 -3.38
CA SER A 20 25.20 -3.21 -3.36
C SER A 20 25.37 -2.62 -4.76
N VAL A 21 25.78 -3.44 -5.75
CA VAL A 21 25.92 -3.01 -7.15
C VAL A 21 24.57 -2.72 -7.80
N VAL A 22 23.53 -3.53 -7.51
CA VAL A 22 22.16 -3.27 -8.00
C VAL A 22 21.61 -1.97 -7.42
N LYS A 23 21.86 -1.70 -6.13
CA LYS A 23 21.43 -0.46 -5.47
C LYS A 23 22.19 0.77 -5.99
N TYR A 24 23.48 0.62 -6.28
CA TYR A 24 24.30 1.70 -6.87
C TYR A 24 23.87 2.03 -8.32
N ASN A 25 23.57 1.02 -9.15
CA ASN A 25 23.09 1.24 -10.52
C ASN A 25 21.66 1.81 -10.57
N SER A 26 20.81 1.49 -9.58
CA SER A 26 19.49 2.12 -9.41
C SER A 26 19.61 3.62 -9.08
N LEU A 27 20.50 3.97 -8.15
CA LEU A 27 20.73 5.36 -7.73
C LEU A 27 21.41 6.20 -8.83
N ASN A 28 22.29 5.60 -9.64
CA ASN A 28 22.95 6.31 -10.73
C ASN A 28 21.99 6.58 -11.92
N LYS A 29 21.02 5.68 -12.17
CA LYS A 29 19.94 5.93 -13.14
C LYS A 29 18.99 7.06 -12.69
N GLU A 30 18.72 7.20 -11.39
CA GLU A 30 17.98 8.36 -10.86
C GLU A 30 18.78 9.67 -10.96
N GLY A 31 20.11 9.61 -10.89
CA GLY A 31 21.01 10.75 -11.10
C GLY A 31 21.07 11.23 -12.55
N GLU A 32 21.07 10.31 -13.53
CA GLU A 32 21.08 10.65 -14.96
C GLU A 32 19.71 11.12 -15.48
N ILE A 33 18.60 10.62 -14.92
CA ILE A 33 17.25 11.13 -15.24
C ILE A 33 17.09 12.58 -14.72
N LYS A 34 17.69 12.92 -13.58
CA LYS A 34 17.68 14.31 -13.06
C LYS A 34 18.57 15.25 -13.89
N LYS A 35 19.73 14.81 -14.37
CA LYS A 35 20.62 15.65 -15.20
C LYS A 35 20.07 15.93 -16.60
N ASN A 36 19.29 15.02 -17.17
CA ASN A 36 18.65 15.24 -18.48
C ASN A 36 17.34 16.05 -18.40
N ALA A 37 16.81 16.31 -17.21
CA ALA A 37 15.71 17.24 -16.99
C ALA A 37 16.19 18.70 -16.80
N GLU A 38 17.49 18.94 -16.65
CA GLU A 38 18.07 20.27 -16.40
C GLU A 38 18.63 20.97 -17.65
N SER A 39 18.59 20.36 -18.84
CA SER A 39 19.18 20.96 -20.07
C SER A 39 18.19 21.59 -21.05
N THR A 40 16.89 21.58 -20.77
CA THR A 40 15.92 22.43 -21.46
C THR A 40 15.59 23.65 -20.61
N ASN A 41 16.10 24.78 -21.05
CA ASN A 41 15.94 26.09 -20.43
C ASN A 41 14.49 26.38 -19.98
N VAL A 42 14.39 26.72 -18.68
CA VAL A 42 13.26 27.27 -17.91
C VAL A 42 12.20 26.26 -17.41
N SER A 43 12.52 25.55 -16.31
CA SER A 43 11.53 24.85 -15.47
C SER A 43 10.83 25.83 -14.50
N PRO A 44 9.48 25.89 -14.47
CA PRO A 44 8.71 26.68 -13.50
C PRO A 44 8.77 26.18 -12.04
N GLU A 45 9.44 25.06 -11.75
CA GLU A 45 9.41 24.40 -10.44
C GLU A 45 10.06 25.18 -9.29
N LYS A 46 10.71 26.32 -9.53
CA LYS A 46 11.33 27.14 -8.47
C LYS A 46 10.34 27.93 -7.59
N VAL A 47 9.02 27.76 -7.73
CA VAL A 47 8.04 28.67 -7.07
C VAL A 47 7.29 28.08 -5.87
N VAL A 48 7.39 26.78 -5.54
CA VAL A 48 6.68 26.26 -4.34
C VAL A 48 7.56 25.33 -3.52
N ASP A 49 8.04 25.84 -2.38
CA ASP A 49 8.64 25.05 -1.31
C ASP A 49 7.60 24.06 -0.76
N LYS A 50 7.92 22.76 -0.86
CA LYS A 50 7.07 21.62 -0.50
C LYS A 50 6.59 21.68 0.95
N ASN A 51 7.44 22.16 1.87
CA ASN A 51 7.08 22.28 3.29
C ASN A 51 6.02 23.36 3.54
N SER A 52 5.96 24.38 2.69
CA SER A 52 4.96 25.45 2.78
C SER A 52 3.57 25.05 2.24
N LYS A 53 3.48 23.95 1.49
CA LYS A 53 2.21 23.42 0.94
C LYS A 53 1.47 22.62 2.01
N ASP A 54 2.18 21.70 2.67
CA ASP A 54 1.60 20.78 3.65
C ASP A 54 1.08 21.53 4.91
N ASP A 55 1.78 22.59 5.33
CA ASP A 55 1.33 23.44 6.46
C ASP A 55 0.10 24.31 6.13
N ALA A 56 0.00 24.80 4.89
CA ALA A 56 -1.14 25.62 4.46
C ALA A 56 -2.42 24.78 4.31
N GLU A 57 -2.28 23.57 3.79
CA GLU A 57 -3.38 22.61 3.64
C GLU A 57 -3.93 22.17 5.02
N ASN A 58 -3.02 21.87 5.96
CA ASN A 58 -3.40 21.54 7.34
C ASN A 58 -4.08 22.71 8.07
N GLN A 59 -3.65 23.96 7.86
CA GLN A 59 -4.30 25.14 8.46
C GLN A 59 -5.70 25.40 7.89
N LEU A 60 -5.91 25.18 6.58
CA LEU A 60 -7.22 25.39 5.94
C LEU A 60 -8.24 24.31 6.30
N ILE A 61 -7.81 23.04 6.40
CA ILE A 61 -8.65 21.96 6.92
C ILE A 61 -9.08 22.27 8.36
N LYS A 62 -8.18 22.85 9.16
CA LYS A 62 -8.45 23.25 10.54
C LYS A 62 -9.39 24.46 10.64
N ASN A 63 -9.29 25.41 9.71
CA ASN A 63 -10.13 26.61 9.69
C ASN A 63 -11.52 26.38 9.08
N ASN A 64 -11.69 25.40 8.20
CA ASN A 64 -12.94 25.13 7.47
C ASN A 64 -13.61 23.81 7.84
N SER A 65 -13.39 23.30 9.06
CA SER A 65 -13.84 21.97 9.53
C SER A 65 -15.34 21.70 9.39
N ASN A 66 -16.17 22.72 9.16
CA ASN A 66 -17.63 22.62 9.08
C ASN A 66 -18.23 23.00 7.71
N LYS A 67 -17.42 23.27 6.67
CA LYS A 67 -17.94 23.60 5.34
C LYS A 67 -17.07 22.98 4.24
N PRO A 68 -17.65 22.35 3.20
CA PRO A 68 -16.88 21.89 2.06
C PRO A 68 -16.13 23.08 1.42
N LEU A 69 -14.82 22.94 1.29
CA LEU A 69 -13.94 23.91 0.63
C LEU A 69 -14.42 24.15 -0.80
N THR A 70 -14.47 25.42 -1.21
CA THR A 70 -14.85 25.83 -2.57
C THR A 70 -13.66 25.76 -3.51
N ASP A 71 -13.91 25.74 -4.83
CA ASP A 71 -12.86 25.80 -5.85
C ASP A 71 -11.93 27.02 -5.65
N ALA A 72 -12.46 28.13 -5.14
CA ALA A 72 -11.68 29.32 -4.82
C ALA A 72 -10.70 29.11 -3.65
N ASP A 73 -11.13 28.42 -2.59
CA ASP A 73 -10.30 28.14 -1.41
C ASP A 73 -9.08 27.27 -1.79
N TYR A 74 -9.28 26.29 -2.68
CA TYR A 74 -8.19 25.44 -3.13
C TYR A 74 -7.23 26.12 -4.13
N MET A 75 -7.70 27.07 -4.94
CA MET A 75 -6.82 27.87 -5.80
C MET A 75 -5.87 28.76 -5.00
N GLN A 76 -6.27 29.21 -3.80
CA GLN A 76 -5.40 29.95 -2.87
C GLN A 76 -4.29 29.07 -2.27
N ILE A 77 -4.59 27.80 -1.94
CA ILE A 77 -3.61 26.82 -1.42
C ILE A 77 -2.42 26.67 -2.38
N TRP A 78 -2.68 26.72 -3.68
CA TRP A 78 -1.65 26.57 -4.71
C TRP A 78 -0.84 27.84 -5.00
N LYS A 79 -1.07 28.94 -4.26
CA LYS A 79 -0.42 30.24 -4.45
C LYS A 79 -0.49 30.76 -5.90
N CYS A 80 -1.48 30.32 -6.69
CA CYS A 80 -1.67 30.84 -8.05
C CYS A 80 -2.10 32.32 -8.04
N GLU A 81 -2.62 32.83 -6.91
CA GLU A 81 -2.80 34.27 -6.66
C GLU A 81 -1.48 35.07 -6.57
N LYS A 82 -0.34 34.43 -6.28
CA LYS A 82 0.97 35.11 -6.22
C LYS A 82 1.62 35.34 -7.58
N ILE A 83 0.95 34.99 -8.68
CA ILE A 83 1.29 35.49 -10.01
C ILE A 83 1.02 37.00 -9.98
N LYS A 84 2.02 37.80 -9.57
CA LYS A 84 1.93 39.23 -9.23
C LYS A 84 1.03 40.00 -10.21
N ASP A 85 -0.21 40.20 -9.78
CA ASP A 85 -1.33 40.75 -10.55
C ASP A 85 -1.36 42.29 -10.57
N ALA A 86 -0.33 42.98 -10.07
CA ALA A 86 -0.34 44.44 -10.05
C ALA A 86 0.23 45.08 -11.33
N THR A 87 1.22 44.46 -11.98
CA THR A 87 1.88 45.07 -13.16
C THR A 87 1.35 44.50 -14.46
N ALA A 88 0.98 43.22 -14.48
CA ALA A 88 0.53 42.56 -15.70
C ALA A 88 -0.95 42.80 -16.04
N LYS A 89 -1.81 42.95 -15.03
CA LYS A 89 -3.22 43.29 -15.23
C LYS A 89 -3.37 44.67 -15.91
N THR A 90 -2.59 45.65 -15.46
CA THR A 90 -2.57 47.01 -16.04
C THR A 90 -2.02 47.05 -17.46
N ILE A 91 -1.17 46.08 -17.84
CA ILE A 91 -0.63 45.95 -19.20
C ILE A 91 -1.64 45.26 -20.12
N CYS A 92 -2.30 44.18 -19.65
CA CYS A 92 -3.27 43.45 -20.48
C CYS A 92 -4.65 44.15 -20.62
N GLU A 93 -5.04 45.02 -19.68
CA GLU A 93 -6.30 45.79 -19.75
C GLU A 93 -6.20 47.09 -20.58
N LYS A 94 -4.98 47.54 -20.94
CA LYS A 94 -4.75 48.79 -21.70
C LYS A 94 -4.51 48.59 -23.21
N GLU A 95 -4.42 47.36 -23.71
CA GLU A 95 -4.09 47.09 -25.12
C GLU A 95 -5.23 47.33 -26.12
N ASP A 96 -6.43 47.72 -25.67
CA ASP A 96 -7.47 48.25 -26.59
C ASP A 96 -7.13 49.66 -27.12
N GLU A 97 -6.08 50.31 -26.61
CA GLU A 97 -5.59 51.61 -27.08
C GLU A 97 -4.26 51.50 -27.85
N LYS A 98 -4.40 51.52 -29.18
CA LYS A 98 -3.39 51.73 -30.24
C LYS A 98 -1.97 52.15 -29.77
N SER A 99 -0.95 51.29 -29.91
CA SER A 99 0.43 51.75 -30.13
C SER A 99 1.43 50.66 -30.59
N SER A 100 2.42 51.13 -31.35
CA SER A 100 3.49 50.45 -32.08
C SER A 100 4.56 49.78 -31.21
N ILE A 101 5.11 48.66 -31.71
CA ILE A 101 6.39 47.98 -31.39
C ILE A 101 6.60 47.50 -29.93
N TRP A 102 6.12 48.21 -28.90
CA TRP A 102 6.04 47.75 -27.50
C TRP A 102 4.95 46.70 -27.25
N THR A 103 4.06 46.49 -28.22
CA THR A 103 2.95 45.54 -28.21
C THR A 103 3.41 44.08 -28.20
N PHE A 104 4.53 43.73 -28.85
CA PHE A 104 4.96 42.32 -28.95
C PHE A 104 5.44 41.72 -27.62
N THR A 105 6.13 42.50 -26.79
CA THR A 105 6.62 42.04 -25.48
C THR A 105 5.47 41.89 -24.48
N ASN A 106 4.47 42.79 -24.56
CA ASN A 106 3.28 42.78 -23.72
C ASN A 106 2.32 41.64 -24.08
N ILE A 107 2.07 41.40 -25.38
CA ILE A 107 1.27 40.25 -25.86
C ILE A 107 1.85 38.94 -25.36
N ARG A 108 3.17 38.74 -25.49
CA ARG A 108 3.86 37.51 -25.04
C ARG A 108 3.78 37.33 -23.51
N GLN A 109 3.83 38.41 -22.74
CA GLN A 109 3.63 38.37 -21.28
C GLN A 109 2.18 38.03 -20.91
N CYS A 110 1.19 38.62 -21.60
CA CYS A 110 -0.23 38.31 -21.39
C CYS A 110 -0.57 36.85 -21.77
N GLU A 111 -0.02 36.33 -22.87
CA GLU A 111 -0.15 34.93 -23.27
C GLU A 111 0.48 33.98 -22.23
N THR A 112 1.68 34.31 -21.75
CA THR A 112 2.37 33.54 -20.70
C THR A 112 1.54 33.48 -19.42
N LEU A 113 0.90 34.58 -19.02
CA LEU A 113 0.03 34.64 -17.85
C LEU A 113 -1.27 33.86 -18.03
N LYS A 114 -1.91 33.96 -19.20
CA LYS A 114 -3.10 33.16 -19.54
C LYS A 114 -2.75 31.67 -19.49
N TYR A 115 -1.62 31.28 -20.05
CA TYR A 115 -1.10 29.92 -19.99
C TYR A 115 -0.87 29.45 -18.55
N LEU A 116 -0.19 30.26 -17.71
CA LEU A 116 0.09 29.91 -16.32
C LEU A 116 -1.20 29.73 -15.49
N LYS A 117 -2.18 30.62 -15.69
CA LYS A 117 -3.50 30.52 -15.04
C LYS A 117 -4.23 29.23 -15.46
N SER A 118 -4.19 28.90 -16.76
CA SER A 118 -4.78 27.65 -17.28
C SER A 118 -4.09 26.41 -16.68
N TYR A 119 -2.75 26.39 -16.67
CA TYR A 119 -1.96 25.30 -16.11
C TYR A 119 -2.24 25.07 -14.61
N CYS A 120 -2.29 26.16 -13.82
CA CYS A 120 -2.66 26.12 -12.40
C CYS A 120 -4.03 25.47 -12.17
N LYS A 121 -5.03 25.89 -12.95
CA LYS A 121 -6.39 25.39 -12.88
C LYS A 121 -6.46 23.90 -13.20
N ASP A 122 -5.80 23.49 -14.28
CA ASP A 122 -5.73 22.10 -14.72
C ASP A 122 -5.08 21.19 -13.69
N LYS A 123 -3.97 21.63 -13.08
CA LYS A 123 -3.28 20.91 -12.01
C LYS A 123 -4.16 20.76 -10.76
N PHE A 124 -4.88 21.81 -10.37
CA PHE A 124 -5.82 21.75 -9.25
C PHE A 124 -6.91 20.69 -9.46
N TYR A 125 -7.55 20.71 -10.63
CA TYR A 125 -8.59 19.74 -10.96
C TYR A 125 -8.02 18.32 -11.03
N PHE A 126 -6.83 18.14 -11.59
CA PHE A 126 -6.15 16.85 -11.61
C PHE A 126 -5.94 16.29 -10.20
N GLU A 127 -5.33 17.06 -9.29
CA GLU A 127 -5.06 16.58 -7.93
C GLU A 127 -6.35 16.31 -7.15
N THR A 128 -7.34 17.19 -7.28
CA THR A 128 -8.66 17.00 -6.64
C THR A 128 -9.33 15.72 -7.11
N ALA A 129 -9.30 15.47 -8.42
CA ALA A 129 -9.83 14.23 -9.01
C ALA A 129 -9.11 12.99 -8.46
N MET A 130 -7.79 13.07 -8.27
CA MET A 130 -6.97 11.96 -7.77
C MET A 130 -7.13 11.68 -6.27
N ILE A 131 -7.47 12.69 -5.47
CA ILE A 131 -7.76 12.57 -4.04
C ILE A 131 -9.18 12.03 -3.85
N LYS A 132 -10.17 12.62 -4.57
CA LYS A 132 -11.59 12.24 -4.44
C LYS A 132 -11.96 10.99 -5.25
N LEU A 133 -11.09 10.54 -6.15
CA LEU A 133 -11.35 9.46 -7.12
C LEU A 133 -12.59 9.72 -7.99
N ASP A 134 -12.85 11.00 -8.29
CA ASP A 134 -14.05 11.45 -8.99
C ASP A 134 -13.69 11.97 -10.40
N PRO A 135 -14.13 11.28 -11.47
CA PRO A 135 -13.80 11.67 -12.85
C PRO A 135 -14.46 12.97 -13.32
N ILE A 136 -15.45 13.50 -12.58
CA ILE A 136 -16.09 14.78 -12.92
C ILE A 136 -15.04 15.91 -12.93
N TYR A 137 -14.13 15.93 -11.94
CA TYR A 137 -13.08 16.94 -11.86
C TYR A 137 -12.09 16.87 -13.05
N CYS A 138 -11.84 15.68 -13.62
CA CYS A 138 -11.01 15.57 -14.82
C CYS A 138 -11.62 16.30 -16.02
N SER A 139 -12.95 16.41 -16.08
CA SER A 139 -13.65 17.09 -17.19
C SER A 139 -13.45 18.61 -17.18
N SER A 140 -13.02 19.18 -16.05
CA SER A 140 -12.70 20.60 -15.90
C SER A 140 -11.26 20.97 -16.31
N ILE A 141 -10.44 19.98 -16.68
CA ILE A 141 -9.08 20.18 -17.20
C ILE A 141 -9.16 20.57 -18.68
N ALA A 142 -8.57 21.71 -19.03
CA ALA A 142 -8.54 22.25 -20.39
C ALA A 142 -7.50 21.54 -21.27
N GLU A 143 -6.33 21.19 -20.75
CA GLU A 143 -5.33 20.42 -21.48
C GLU A 143 -5.82 18.98 -21.74
N SER A 144 -6.14 18.67 -22.99
CA SER A 144 -6.74 17.39 -23.41
C SER A 144 -5.91 16.17 -22.98
N ARG A 145 -4.58 16.24 -23.10
CA ARG A 145 -3.68 15.15 -22.70
C ARG A 145 -3.77 14.88 -21.20
N LEU A 146 -3.71 15.93 -20.38
CA LEU A 146 -3.80 15.83 -18.93
C LEU A 146 -5.19 15.36 -18.48
N GLN A 147 -6.26 15.82 -19.15
CA GLN A 147 -7.62 15.35 -18.91
C GLN A 147 -7.74 13.83 -19.13
N VAL A 148 -7.19 13.31 -20.22
CA VAL A 148 -7.23 11.88 -20.52
C VAL A 148 -6.40 11.10 -19.50
N THR A 149 -5.19 11.56 -19.18
CA THR A 149 -4.34 10.96 -18.13
C THR A 149 -5.03 10.93 -16.77
N CYS A 150 -5.76 11.99 -16.41
CA CYS A 150 -6.56 12.06 -15.19
C CYS A 150 -7.61 10.94 -15.15
N LYS A 151 -8.41 10.81 -16.22
CA LYS A 151 -9.45 9.79 -16.33
C LYS A 151 -8.89 8.38 -16.27
N ASP A 152 -7.81 8.12 -17.00
CA ASP A 152 -7.14 6.81 -17.01
C ASP A 152 -6.60 6.43 -15.62
N ASN A 153 -5.99 7.38 -14.89
CA ASN A 153 -5.50 7.14 -13.53
C ASN A 153 -6.62 6.87 -12.52
N ILE A 154 -7.76 7.55 -12.65
CA ILE A 154 -8.94 7.28 -11.81
C ILE A 154 -9.52 5.91 -12.13
N ASN A 155 -9.68 5.57 -13.41
CA ASN A 155 -10.14 4.25 -13.83
C ASN A 155 -9.22 3.15 -13.30
N TYR A 156 -7.90 3.35 -13.36
CA TYR A 156 -6.90 2.45 -12.77
C TYR A 156 -7.13 2.25 -11.26
N LYS A 157 -7.24 3.35 -10.49
CA LYS A 157 -7.45 3.26 -9.05
C LYS A 157 -8.79 2.61 -8.68
N ASN A 158 -9.86 2.96 -9.38
CA ASN A 158 -11.20 2.39 -9.16
C ASN A 158 -11.25 0.90 -9.53
N ALA A 159 -10.57 0.49 -10.60
CA ALA A 159 -10.46 -0.92 -10.97
C ALA A 159 -9.72 -1.73 -9.90
N LEU A 160 -8.64 -1.19 -9.31
CA LEU A 160 -7.92 -1.84 -8.24
C LEU A 160 -8.70 -1.93 -6.93
N SER A 161 -9.48 -0.89 -6.57
CA SER A 161 -10.27 -0.89 -5.33
C SER A 161 -11.50 -1.79 -5.41
N SER A 162 -12.12 -1.89 -6.60
CA SER A 162 -13.30 -2.72 -6.85
C SER A 162 -12.98 -4.12 -7.37
N TRP A 163 -11.71 -4.42 -7.63
CA TRP A 163 -11.24 -5.65 -8.29
C TRP A 163 -11.93 -5.91 -9.63
N ASN A 164 -12.35 -4.84 -10.31
CA ASN A 164 -13.10 -4.91 -11.55
C ASN A 164 -12.18 -4.76 -12.76
N GLN A 165 -11.84 -5.88 -13.37
CA GLN A 165 -11.01 -5.93 -14.57
C GLN A 165 -11.65 -5.20 -15.78
N GLU A 166 -12.98 -5.15 -15.87
CA GLU A 166 -13.66 -4.41 -16.94
C GLU A 166 -13.42 -2.90 -16.83
N ALA A 167 -13.29 -2.37 -15.61
CA ALA A 167 -12.95 -0.96 -15.41
C ALA A 167 -11.55 -0.61 -15.95
N CYS A 168 -10.63 -1.59 -16.04
CA CYS A 168 -9.34 -1.38 -16.69
C CYS A 168 -9.46 -1.17 -18.20
N LYS A 169 -10.51 -1.67 -18.87
CA LYS A 169 -10.70 -1.47 -20.31
C LYS A 169 -11.00 -0.01 -20.67
N SER A 170 -11.47 0.77 -19.70
CA SER A 170 -11.69 2.21 -19.85
C SER A 170 -10.41 3.05 -19.85
N ILE A 171 -9.24 2.44 -19.61
CA ILE A 171 -7.92 3.07 -19.76
C ILE A 171 -7.54 3.03 -21.24
N THR A 172 -7.46 4.18 -21.91
CA THR A 172 -7.32 4.24 -23.38
C THR A 172 -6.02 4.89 -23.86
N SER A 173 -5.40 5.76 -23.06
CA SER A 173 -4.20 6.50 -23.47
C SER A 173 -2.89 5.79 -23.15
N ASP A 174 -2.88 4.91 -22.15
CA ASP A 174 -1.69 4.17 -21.73
C ASP A 174 -1.95 2.65 -21.74
N LEU A 175 -1.53 1.99 -22.82
CA LEU A 175 -1.61 0.55 -22.99
C LEU A 175 -0.81 -0.22 -21.92
N ASN A 176 0.28 0.34 -21.41
CA ASN A 176 1.07 -0.30 -20.35
C ASN A 176 0.36 -0.20 -19.01
N LEU A 177 -0.26 0.95 -18.72
CA LEU A 177 -1.10 1.14 -17.54
C LEU A 177 -2.30 0.20 -17.58
N GLN A 178 -2.97 0.07 -18.74
CA GLN A 178 -4.08 -0.87 -18.94
C GLN A 178 -3.65 -2.32 -18.68
N LYS A 179 -2.55 -2.78 -19.29
CA LYS A 179 -2.01 -4.13 -19.06
C LYS A 179 -1.66 -4.37 -17.59
N THR A 180 -1.05 -3.39 -16.95
CA THR A 180 -0.68 -3.46 -15.52
C THR A 180 -1.93 -3.53 -14.64
N CYS A 181 -2.97 -2.75 -14.96
CA CYS A 181 -4.26 -2.77 -14.27
C CYS A 181 -4.86 -4.18 -14.30
N ILE A 182 -5.01 -4.74 -15.51
CA ILE A 182 -5.59 -6.07 -15.73
C ILE A 182 -4.83 -7.15 -14.95
N SER A 183 -3.50 -7.16 -15.05
CA SER A 183 -2.66 -8.14 -14.35
C SER A 183 -2.79 -8.03 -12.84
N LYS A 184 -2.78 -6.81 -12.28
CA LYS A 184 -2.94 -6.61 -10.83
C LYS A 184 -4.33 -6.99 -10.35
N THR A 185 -5.39 -6.64 -11.07
CA THR A 185 -6.76 -7.03 -10.70
C THR A 185 -6.94 -8.55 -10.69
N GLU A 186 -6.32 -9.28 -11.62
CA GLU A 186 -6.40 -10.74 -11.68
C GLU A 186 -5.63 -11.42 -10.54
N LEU A 187 -4.44 -10.89 -10.19
CA LEU A 187 -3.68 -11.35 -9.02
C LEU A 187 -4.49 -11.17 -7.73
N ILE A 188 -5.04 -9.97 -7.51
CA ILE A 188 -5.84 -9.66 -6.32
C ILE A 188 -7.09 -10.57 -6.24
N LYS A 189 -7.80 -10.76 -7.36
CA LYS A 189 -8.96 -11.66 -7.44
C LYS A 189 -8.60 -13.09 -7.08
N THR A 190 -7.44 -13.56 -7.54
CA THR A 190 -6.92 -14.90 -7.22
C THR A 190 -6.58 -15.02 -5.73
N GLU A 191 -5.90 -14.04 -5.16
CA GLU A 191 -5.54 -13.99 -3.74
C GLU A 191 -6.77 -13.99 -2.84
N ILE A 192 -7.79 -13.19 -3.17
CA ILE A 192 -9.06 -13.14 -2.42
C ILE A 192 -9.82 -14.46 -2.54
N SER A 193 -9.89 -15.03 -3.74
CA SER A 193 -10.52 -16.34 -3.96
C SER A 193 -9.84 -17.42 -3.12
N GLN A 194 -8.50 -17.41 -3.06
CA GLN A 194 -7.73 -18.31 -2.22
C GLN A 194 -8.01 -18.08 -0.72
N ALA A 195 -7.99 -16.82 -0.26
CA ALA A 195 -8.28 -16.48 1.14
C ALA A 195 -9.69 -16.91 1.57
N ASN A 196 -10.70 -16.72 0.70
CA ASN A 196 -12.07 -17.17 0.95
C ASN A 196 -12.16 -18.69 1.09
N LYS A 197 -11.48 -19.45 0.22
CA LYS A 197 -11.41 -20.92 0.33
C LYS A 197 -10.73 -21.35 1.62
N GLU A 198 -9.62 -20.72 2.00
CA GLU A 198 -8.91 -21.00 3.25
C GLU A 198 -9.79 -20.70 4.47
N SER A 199 -10.54 -19.60 4.45
CA SER A 199 -11.51 -19.26 5.50
C SER A 199 -12.65 -20.27 5.60
N GLU A 200 -13.15 -20.78 4.47
CA GLU A 200 -14.19 -21.82 4.44
C GLU A 200 -13.69 -23.15 5.01
N ILE A 201 -12.45 -23.54 4.64
CA ILE A 201 -11.76 -24.69 5.22
C ILE A 201 -11.67 -24.54 6.74
N PHE A 202 -11.18 -23.39 7.24
CA PHE A 202 -11.05 -23.12 8.67
C PHE A 202 -12.37 -23.27 9.42
N LYS A 203 -13.43 -22.62 8.88
CA LYS A 203 -14.77 -22.64 9.48
C LYS A 203 -15.33 -24.06 9.52
N THR A 204 -15.19 -24.81 8.43
CA THR A 204 -15.70 -26.18 8.31
C THR A 204 -14.92 -27.15 9.18
N ALA A 205 -13.60 -27.06 9.21
CA ALA A 205 -12.74 -27.88 10.05
C ALA A 205 -13.11 -27.71 11.53
N THR A 206 -13.27 -26.47 11.98
CA THR A 206 -13.61 -26.16 13.38
C THR A 206 -15.03 -26.60 13.75
N SER A 207 -16.02 -26.36 12.88
CA SER A 207 -17.41 -26.72 13.17
C SER A 207 -17.65 -28.23 13.16
N THR A 208 -17.00 -28.95 12.25
CA THR A 208 -17.11 -30.41 12.11
C THR A 208 -16.08 -31.18 12.93
N ASN A 209 -15.16 -30.47 13.61
CA ASN A 209 -14.05 -31.07 14.35
C ASN A 209 -13.11 -31.93 13.49
N ASN A 210 -13.03 -31.64 12.19
CA ASN A 210 -12.28 -32.43 11.21
C ASN A 210 -10.97 -31.74 10.81
N TYR A 211 -9.89 -32.00 11.55
CA TYR A 211 -8.57 -31.40 11.29
C TYR A 211 -7.96 -31.83 9.95
N ASN A 212 -8.44 -32.93 9.33
CA ASN A 212 -7.94 -33.36 8.02
C ASN A 212 -8.27 -32.33 6.93
N LEU A 213 -9.24 -31.44 7.14
CA LEU A 213 -9.51 -30.36 6.20
C LEU A 213 -8.38 -29.31 6.19
N CYS A 214 -7.71 -29.11 7.33
CA CYS A 214 -6.63 -28.14 7.48
C CYS A 214 -5.36 -28.51 6.72
N VAL A 215 -5.12 -29.80 6.43
CA VAL A 215 -3.92 -30.28 5.73
C VAL A 215 -3.82 -29.76 4.29
N ASN A 216 -4.94 -29.30 3.72
CA ASN A 216 -5.02 -28.74 2.37
C ASN A 216 -4.54 -27.29 2.28
N LEU A 217 -4.23 -26.65 3.43
CA LEU A 217 -3.65 -25.31 3.47
C LEU A 217 -2.16 -25.38 3.10
N LYS A 218 -1.65 -24.38 2.40
CA LYS A 218 -0.29 -24.41 1.84
C LYS A 218 0.81 -24.07 2.85
N GLU A 219 0.48 -23.27 3.86
CA GLU A 219 1.46 -22.69 4.78
C GLU A 219 1.33 -23.29 6.17
N LEU A 220 2.46 -23.65 6.79
CA LEU A 220 2.48 -24.32 8.09
C LEU A 220 1.72 -23.56 9.16
N TRP A 221 1.89 -22.24 9.25
CA TRP A 221 1.20 -21.43 10.25
C TRP A 221 -0.32 -21.42 10.03
N LYS A 222 -0.80 -21.38 8.78
CA LYS A 222 -2.24 -21.50 8.46
C LYS A 222 -2.81 -22.86 8.88
N ILE A 223 -2.04 -23.93 8.66
CA ILE A 223 -2.43 -25.28 9.12
C ILE A 223 -2.53 -25.29 10.65
N VAL A 224 -1.51 -24.77 11.35
CA VAL A 224 -1.47 -24.71 12.82
C VAL A 224 -2.65 -23.89 13.37
N ASP A 225 -2.90 -22.70 12.82
CA ASP A 225 -4.02 -21.85 13.21
C ASP A 225 -5.36 -22.59 13.02
N CYS A 226 -5.52 -23.31 11.90
CA CYS A 226 -6.72 -24.09 11.60
C CYS A 226 -6.96 -25.24 12.60
N ILE A 227 -5.91 -25.93 13.05
CA ILE A 227 -6.07 -27.05 13.99
C ILE A 227 -6.08 -26.62 15.46
N ALA A 228 -5.56 -25.44 15.80
CA ALA A 228 -5.49 -24.91 17.17
C ALA A 228 -6.84 -25.01 17.93
N PRO A 229 -7.97 -24.50 17.41
CA PRO A 229 -9.24 -24.59 18.13
C PRO A 229 -9.72 -26.04 18.31
N ILE A 230 -9.39 -26.93 17.37
CA ILE A 230 -9.72 -28.36 17.41
C ILE A 230 -8.90 -29.07 18.51
N VAL A 231 -7.59 -28.78 18.56
CA VAL A 231 -6.66 -29.30 19.59
C VAL A 231 -7.12 -28.90 20.98
N THR A 232 -7.44 -27.62 21.19
CA THR A 232 -7.93 -27.10 22.46
C THR A 232 -9.27 -27.75 22.83
N LYS A 233 -10.25 -27.76 21.91
CA LYS A 233 -11.57 -28.35 22.17
C LYS A 233 -11.51 -29.84 22.52
N ASN A 234 -10.69 -30.62 21.81
CA ASN A 234 -10.57 -32.07 22.02
C ASN A 234 -9.55 -32.44 23.10
N LYS A 235 -8.75 -31.48 23.55
CA LYS A 235 -7.60 -31.71 24.44
C LYS A 235 -6.61 -32.74 23.89
N ASP A 236 -6.47 -32.80 22.56
CA ASP A 236 -5.62 -33.76 21.84
C ASP A 236 -4.51 -33.04 21.06
N ILE A 237 -3.35 -32.85 21.71
CA ILE A 237 -2.18 -32.25 21.05
C ILE A 237 -1.51 -33.21 20.07
N SER A 238 -1.83 -34.52 20.10
CA SER A 238 -1.26 -35.51 19.16
C SER A 238 -1.68 -35.26 17.71
N ILE A 239 -2.69 -34.42 17.48
CA ILE A 239 -3.08 -33.93 16.15
C ILE A 239 -1.87 -33.33 15.41
N CYS A 240 -0.93 -32.67 16.10
CA CYS A 240 0.31 -32.20 15.46
C CYS A 240 1.07 -33.33 14.75
N SER A 241 1.19 -34.51 15.38
CA SER A 241 1.85 -35.68 14.77
C SER A 241 1.03 -36.36 13.68
N LYS A 242 -0.30 -36.17 13.65
CA LYS A 242 -1.19 -36.70 12.62
C LYS A 242 -1.20 -35.82 11.35
N VAL A 243 -1.08 -34.50 11.55
CA VAL A 243 -1.15 -33.49 10.48
C VAL A 243 0.19 -33.28 9.80
N PHE A 244 1.29 -33.28 10.57
CA PHE A 244 2.62 -32.99 10.04
C PHE A 244 3.45 -34.26 9.89
N PRO A 245 3.98 -34.57 8.68
CA PRO A 245 4.72 -35.80 8.45
C PRO A 245 6.18 -35.74 8.96
N THR A 246 6.78 -34.55 9.03
CA THR A 246 8.18 -34.39 9.45
C THR A 246 8.29 -34.01 10.92
N LYS A 247 9.28 -34.58 11.61
CA LYS A 247 9.60 -34.28 13.02
C LYS A 247 9.74 -32.77 13.25
N GLU A 248 10.42 -32.07 12.35
CA GLU A 248 10.61 -30.61 12.44
C GLU A 248 9.27 -29.85 12.47
N ASN A 249 8.34 -30.17 11.58
CA ASN A 249 7.05 -29.47 11.52
C ASN A 249 6.14 -29.88 12.68
N GLN A 250 6.23 -31.13 13.15
CA GLN A 250 5.57 -31.57 14.37
C GLN A 250 6.03 -30.74 15.57
N ASP A 251 7.34 -30.62 15.77
CA ASP A 251 7.91 -29.87 16.90
C ASP A 251 7.53 -28.38 16.82
N ARG A 252 7.49 -27.78 15.62
CA ARG A 252 6.97 -26.41 15.42
C ARG A 252 5.50 -26.28 15.82
N CYS A 253 4.66 -27.23 15.41
CA CYS A 253 3.25 -27.27 15.80
C CYS A 253 3.08 -27.37 17.32
N TYR A 254 3.80 -28.30 17.96
CA TYR A 254 3.77 -28.46 19.42
C TYR A 254 4.16 -27.16 20.12
N ASN A 255 5.24 -26.51 19.68
CA ASN A 255 5.69 -25.26 20.29
C ASN A 255 4.65 -24.13 20.15
N LEU A 256 4.06 -23.96 18.96
CA LEU A 256 3.06 -22.92 18.72
C LEU A 256 1.76 -23.13 19.52
N LEU A 257 1.33 -24.38 19.70
CA LEU A 257 0.11 -24.70 20.42
C LEU A 257 0.31 -24.89 21.93
N SER A 258 1.54 -25.12 22.38
CA SER A 258 1.84 -25.49 23.77
C SER A 258 1.34 -24.48 24.79
N VAL A 259 1.36 -23.18 24.49
CA VAL A 259 0.95 -22.15 25.45
C VAL A 259 -0.54 -22.26 25.80
N ASP A 260 -1.40 -22.28 24.78
CA ASP A 260 -2.85 -22.34 24.99
C ASP A 260 -3.29 -23.72 25.47
N TYR A 261 -2.67 -24.78 24.96
CA TYR A 261 -2.93 -26.15 25.39
C TYR A 261 -2.54 -26.35 26.86
N ASP A 262 -1.31 -25.94 27.24
CA ASP A 262 -0.81 -26.11 28.61
C ASP A 262 -1.66 -25.33 29.61
N ARG A 263 -2.03 -24.08 29.27
CA ARG A 263 -2.90 -23.25 30.10
C ARG A 263 -4.25 -23.91 30.37
N MET A 264 -4.89 -24.44 29.33
CA MET A 264 -6.17 -25.15 29.47
C MET A 264 -6.03 -26.40 30.33
N MET A 265 -5.02 -27.24 30.06
CA MET A 265 -4.82 -28.49 30.80
C MET A 265 -4.49 -28.25 32.27
N ILE A 266 -3.72 -27.21 32.59
CA ILE A 266 -3.43 -26.77 33.95
C ILE A 266 -4.72 -26.30 34.65
N GLN A 267 -5.54 -25.50 33.98
CA GLN A 267 -6.81 -25.02 34.52
C GLN A 267 -7.78 -26.18 34.83
N ASP A 268 -7.86 -27.18 33.95
CA ASP A 268 -8.65 -28.38 34.17
C ASP A 268 -8.12 -29.20 35.35
N ALA A 269 -6.81 -29.44 35.41
CA ALA A 269 -6.17 -30.17 36.50
C ALA A 269 -6.49 -29.53 37.86
N TYR A 270 -6.44 -28.20 37.93
CA TYR A 270 -6.80 -27.45 39.13
C TYR A 270 -8.28 -27.57 39.48
N SER A 271 -9.16 -27.31 38.51
CA SER A 271 -10.61 -27.30 38.74
C SER A 271 -11.15 -28.68 39.14
N THR A 272 -10.56 -29.75 38.59
CA THR A 272 -10.98 -31.14 38.84
C THR A 272 -10.17 -31.84 39.93
N LYS A 273 -9.14 -31.18 40.48
CA LYS A 273 -8.16 -31.76 41.41
C LYS A 273 -7.51 -33.05 40.89
N ASN A 274 -7.32 -33.16 39.58
CA ASN A 274 -6.76 -34.34 38.92
C ASN A 274 -5.38 -34.05 38.30
N LEU A 275 -4.32 -34.28 39.08
CA LEU A 275 -2.93 -34.06 38.62
C LEU A 275 -2.47 -35.01 37.51
N SER A 276 -3.18 -36.11 37.23
CA SER A 276 -2.84 -36.97 36.08
C SER A 276 -3.02 -36.26 34.74
N LEU A 277 -3.82 -35.18 34.68
CA LEU A 277 -3.95 -34.34 33.50
C LEU A 277 -2.65 -33.59 33.16
N CYS A 278 -1.79 -33.34 34.16
CA CYS A 278 -0.49 -32.72 33.94
C CYS A 278 0.45 -33.61 33.10
N ASP A 279 0.26 -34.94 33.08
CA ASP A 279 1.09 -35.86 32.28
C ASP A 279 0.84 -35.75 30.77
N LYS A 280 -0.24 -35.06 30.37
CA LYS A 280 -0.56 -34.80 28.96
C LYS A 280 0.08 -33.53 28.41
N LEU A 281 0.69 -32.70 29.27
CA LEU A 281 1.41 -31.51 28.86
C LEU A 281 2.65 -31.91 28.05
N TYR A 282 3.01 -31.10 27.06
CA TYR A 282 4.16 -31.39 26.20
C TYR A 282 5.48 -30.94 26.83
N ASN A 283 5.47 -29.79 27.52
CA ASN A 283 6.67 -29.20 28.09
C ASN A 283 6.98 -29.74 29.50
N LYS A 284 8.19 -30.28 29.70
CA LYS A 284 8.64 -30.84 30.99
C LYS A 284 8.56 -29.84 32.16
N THR A 285 8.84 -28.58 31.91
CA THR A 285 8.75 -27.52 32.92
C THR A 285 7.28 -27.29 33.30
N SER A 286 6.38 -27.22 32.32
CA SER A 286 4.93 -27.10 32.57
C SER A 286 4.40 -28.30 33.35
N ILE A 287 4.86 -29.53 33.04
CA ILE A 287 4.52 -30.75 33.80
C ILE A 287 4.91 -30.60 35.28
N ALA A 288 6.17 -30.23 35.55
CA ALA A 288 6.66 -30.09 36.92
C ALA A 288 5.90 -29.01 37.69
N GLN A 289 5.64 -27.86 37.07
CA GLN A 289 4.87 -26.77 37.66
C GLN A 289 3.43 -27.21 37.97
N CYS A 290 2.74 -27.83 37.01
CA CYS A 290 1.38 -28.36 37.18
C CYS A 290 1.31 -29.37 38.33
N LYS A 291 2.25 -30.31 38.42
CA LYS A 291 2.30 -31.32 39.50
C LYS A 291 2.63 -30.75 40.88
N SER A 292 3.28 -29.59 40.94
CA SER A 292 3.61 -28.92 42.21
C SER A 292 2.44 -28.12 42.82
N MET A 293 1.32 -27.99 42.10
CA MET A 293 0.13 -27.28 42.58
C MET A 293 -0.45 -27.97 43.82
N LYS A 294 -0.75 -27.18 44.85
CA LYS A 294 -1.48 -27.62 46.05
C LYS A 294 -2.96 -27.26 45.89
N PHE A 295 -3.86 -28.19 46.22
CA PHE A 295 -5.32 -28.04 46.12
C PHE A 295 -5.99 -27.87 47.49
#